data_AF-A0A1M3MUZ8-F1
#
_entry.id   AF-A0A1M3MUZ8-F1
#
_cell.length_a   1.000
_cell.length_b   1.000
_cell.length_c   1.000
_cell.angle_alpha   90.00
_cell.angle_beta   90.00
_cell.angle_gamma   90.00
#
_symmetry.space_group_name_H-M   'P 1'
#
loop_
_entity.id
_entity.type
_entity.pdbx_description
1 polymer ?
#
loop_
_entity_poly.entity_id
_entity_poly.type
_entity_poly.pdbx_seq_one_letter_code
_entity_poly.pdbx_strand_id
1 'polypeptide(L)'
;MQIVAIVALGRSVEEEAPRLAEDLGLTTYETAVMLRAPMPVIVLRSEDRARALRVLDKLRSRGHDAVTCELDAVVSSDDMFRPRAFRFDAGDFVGIGHGEERRLPLADVFALIRANHVTRTEDTVVDRQRRISLGRGALTGGLLMTKTTTTESRRVTSERESVLYVFRSDAPPWLLASTELRYDGLAEGMRISRMQNFEVLIDTLRARTPSAAFDARLLAVRASTTVVAASPTHLATSSSGALDVLAHVVAIALGRATQPYR
;
A
#
# COMPACT_ATOMS: atom_id res chain seq x y z
N MET A 1 -1.40 -6.17 -18.89
CA MET A 1 -0.57 -7.11 -18.08
C MET A 1 -1.41 -7.94 -17.09
N GLN A 2 -1.21 -9.26 -17.04
CA GLN A 2 -1.77 -10.18 -16.02
C GLN A 2 -0.80 -10.38 -14.86
N ILE A 3 -1.34 -10.49 -13.65
CA ILE A 3 -0.56 -10.87 -12.45
C ILE A 3 -1.06 -12.20 -11.89
N VAL A 4 -0.15 -12.99 -11.31
CA VAL A 4 -0.49 -14.16 -10.49
C VAL A 4 0.12 -13.97 -9.12
N ALA A 5 -0.70 -14.15 -8.08
CA ALA A 5 -0.30 -13.97 -6.70
C ALA A 5 -0.71 -15.18 -5.85
N ILE A 6 0.13 -15.50 -4.87
CA ILE A 6 -0.16 -16.47 -3.82
C ILE A 6 -0.60 -15.66 -2.59
N VAL A 7 -1.80 -15.97 -2.09
CA VAL A 7 -2.43 -15.32 -0.94
C VAL A 7 -2.20 -16.15 0.33
N ALA A 8 -2.16 -17.48 0.22
CA ALA A 8 -1.73 -18.38 1.28
C ALA A 8 -1.07 -19.63 0.70
N LEU A 9 -0.05 -20.13 1.39
CA LEU A 9 0.62 -21.38 1.01
C LEU A 9 -0.16 -22.59 1.54
N GLY A 10 -0.42 -23.57 0.68
CA GLY A 10 -0.94 -24.87 1.10
C GLY A 10 0.15 -25.86 1.51
N ARG A 11 1.43 -25.50 1.37
CA ARG A 11 2.62 -26.35 1.61
C ARG A 11 3.78 -25.51 2.15
N SER A 12 4.84 -26.18 2.63
CA SER A 12 6.06 -25.49 3.06
C SER A 12 6.78 -24.80 1.90
N VAL A 13 7.59 -23.80 2.21
CA VAL A 13 8.40 -23.10 1.19
C VAL A 13 9.41 -24.06 0.56
N GLU A 14 9.99 -24.94 1.37
CA GLU A 14 10.99 -25.92 0.95
C GLU A 14 10.44 -26.88 -0.10
N GLU A 15 9.16 -27.23 0.00
CA GLU A 15 8.48 -28.07 -0.98
C GLU A 15 8.06 -27.31 -2.26
N GLU A 16 7.67 -26.05 -2.13
CA GLU A 16 7.10 -25.29 -3.26
C GLU A 16 8.14 -24.55 -4.10
N ALA A 17 9.19 -24.01 -3.48
CA ALA A 17 10.22 -23.24 -4.18
C ALA A 17 10.79 -23.94 -5.43
N PRO A 18 11.24 -25.21 -5.39
CA PRO A 18 11.79 -25.85 -6.58
C PRO A 18 10.75 -26.04 -7.71
N ARG A 19 9.48 -26.28 -7.36
CA ARG A 19 8.40 -26.45 -8.35
C ARG A 19 8.03 -25.12 -9.00
N LEU A 20 7.94 -24.06 -8.20
CA LEU A 20 7.68 -22.72 -8.69
C LEU A 20 8.85 -22.21 -9.56
N ALA A 21 10.08 -22.54 -9.20
CA ALA A 21 11.27 -22.19 -9.96
C ALA A 21 11.20 -22.75 -11.39
N GLU A 22 10.86 -24.03 -11.53
CA GLU A 22 10.64 -24.69 -12.81
C GLU A 22 9.51 -24.03 -13.61
N ASP A 23 8.39 -23.72 -12.95
CA ASP A 23 7.22 -23.10 -13.60
C ASP A 23 7.50 -21.69 -14.14
N LEU A 24 8.38 -20.93 -13.47
CA LEU A 24 8.68 -19.54 -13.79
C LEU A 24 9.95 -19.36 -14.63
N GLY A 25 10.81 -20.38 -14.70
CA GLY A 25 12.15 -20.27 -15.28
C GLY A 25 13.11 -19.47 -14.39
N LEU A 26 12.95 -19.59 -13.07
CA LEU A 26 13.79 -18.93 -12.05
C LEU A 26 14.62 -19.96 -11.30
N THR A 27 15.54 -19.50 -10.45
CA THR A 27 16.23 -20.38 -9.51
C THR A 27 15.35 -20.72 -8.30
N THR A 28 15.63 -21.87 -7.66
CA THR A 28 15.03 -22.24 -6.37
C THR A 28 15.31 -21.20 -5.29
N TYR A 29 16.47 -20.54 -5.34
CA TYR A 29 16.82 -19.49 -4.39
C TYR A 29 15.90 -18.27 -4.53
N GLU A 30 15.69 -17.76 -5.74
CA GLU A 30 14.83 -16.60 -5.99
C GLU A 30 13.38 -16.87 -5.54
N THR A 31 12.84 -18.02 -5.91
CA THR A 31 11.49 -18.40 -5.51
C THR A 31 11.36 -18.64 -4.01
N ALA A 32 12.35 -19.25 -3.35
CA ALA A 32 12.36 -19.38 -1.89
C ALA A 32 12.36 -18.02 -1.18
N VAL A 33 13.12 -17.04 -1.69
CA VAL A 33 13.13 -15.66 -1.18
C VAL A 33 11.74 -15.03 -1.33
N MET A 34 11.09 -15.19 -2.48
CA MET A 34 9.73 -14.68 -2.71
C MET A 34 8.72 -15.31 -1.76
N LEU A 35 8.74 -16.64 -1.59
CA LEU A 35 7.77 -17.38 -0.79
C LEU A 35 7.95 -17.20 0.73
N ARG A 36 9.12 -16.75 1.18
CA ARG A 36 9.38 -16.37 2.58
C ARG A 36 8.91 -14.95 2.93
N ALA A 37 8.54 -14.15 1.94
CA ALA A 37 7.97 -12.83 2.19
C ALA A 37 6.59 -12.94 2.86
N PRO A 38 6.18 -11.93 3.66
CA PRO A 38 4.80 -11.85 4.15
C PRO A 38 3.81 -11.89 2.98
N MET A 39 2.78 -12.73 3.11
CA MET A 39 1.75 -12.91 2.09
C MET A 39 0.78 -11.71 2.05
N PRO A 40 0.18 -11.40 0.89
CA PRO A 40 0.33 -12.09 -0.40
C PRO A 40 1.64 -11.76 -1.12
N VAL A 41 2.08 -12.64 -2.02
CA VAL A 41 3.23 -12.40 -2.91
C VAL A 41 2.83 -12.54 -4.38
N ILE A 42 3.22 -11.56 -5.21
CA ILE A 42 3.08 -11.64 -6.66
C ILE A 42 4.23 -12.47 -7.21
N VAL A 43 3.91 -13.61 -7.81
CA VAL A 43 4.90 -14.56 -8.32
C VAL A 43 5.12 -14.45 -9.82
N LEU A 44 4.17 -13.88 -10.56
CA LEU A 44 4.29 -13.67 -11.99
C LEU A 44 3.61 -12.36 -12.40
N ARG A 45 4.26 -11.63 -13.30
CA ARG A 45 3.66 -10.59 -14.14
C ARG A 45 3.90 -10.98 -15.60
N SER A 46 2.86 -11.01 -16.43
CA SER A 46 2.98 -11.46 -17.83
C SER A 46 1.95 -10.80 -18.72
N GLU A 47 2.35 -10.42 -19.94
CA GLU A 47 1.40 -10.05 -21.00
C GLU A 47 0.72 -11.28 -21.62
N ASP A 48 1.28 -12.48 -21.43
CA ASP A 48 0.67 -13.73 -21.89
C ASP A 48 -0.35 -14.24 -20.85
N ARG A 49 -1.64 -14.00 -21.13
CA ARG A 49 -2.75 -14.49 -20.31
C ARG A 49 -2.76 -16.00 -20.18
N ALA A 50 -2.41 -16.75 -21.23
CA ALA A 50 -2.38 -18.21 -21.17
C ALA A 50 -1.26 -18.68 -20.24
N ARG A 51 -0.10 -18.01 -20.22
CA ARG A 51 0.96 -18.29 -19.23
C ARG A 51 0.49 -18.03 -17.81
N ALA A 52 -0.17 -16.91 -17.56
CA ALA A 52 -0.69 -16.58 -16.23
C ALA A 52 -1.68 -17.65 -15.72
N LEU A 53 -2.62 -18.09 -16.56
CA LEU A 53 -3.58 -19.13 -16.22
C LEU A 53 -2.91 -20.49 -15.96
N ARG A 54 -1.94 -20.89 -16.78
CA ARG A 54 -1.17 -22.13 -16.55
C ARG A 54 -0.47 -22.14 -15.19
N VAL A 55 0.16 -21.03 -14.81
CA VAL A 55 0.85 -20.92 -13.51
C VAL A 55 -0.17 -20.92 -12.36
N LEU A 56 -1.30 -20.22 -12.52
CA LEU A 56 -2.38 -20.23 -11.54
C LEU A 56 -2.93 -21.66 -11.29
N ASP A 57 -3.19 -22.42 -12.34
CA ASP A 57 -3.73 -23.78 -12.24
C ASP A 57 -2.74 -24.73 -11.55
N LYS A 58 -1.45 -24.60 -11.85
CA LYS A 58 -0.39 -25.34 -11.16
C LYS A 58 -0.34 -25.01 -9.67
N LEU A 59 -0.39 -23.74 -9.29
CA LEU A 59 -0.42 -23.32 -7.89
C LEU A 59 -1.66 -23.86 -7.15
N ARG A 60 -2.83 -23.77 -7.78
CA ARG A 60 -4.09 -24.27 -7.18
C ARG A 60 -4.12 -25.79 -7.06
N SER A 61 -3.62 -26.53 -8.06
CA SER A 61 -3.54 -28.00 -7.98
C SER A 61 -2.55 -28.47 -6.90
N ARG A 62 -1.56 -27.63 -6.56
CA ARG A 62 -0.68 -27.85 -5.39
C ARG A 62 -1.30 -27.40 -4.07
N GLY A 63 -2.52 -26.85 -4.05
CA GLY A 63 -3.26 -26.50 -2.83
C GLY A 63 -3.01 -25.09 -2.32
N HIS A 64 -2.34 -24.22 -3.09
CA HIS A 64 -2.15 -22.83 -2.72
C HIS A 64 -3.45 -22.03 -2.94
N ASP A 65 -3.74 -21.10 -2.03
CA ASP A 65 -4.71 -20.05 -2.34
C ASP A 65 -4.01 -19.04 -3.25
N ALA A 66 -4.28 -19.16 -4.55
CA ALA A 66 -3.71 -18.31 -5.58
C ALA A 66 -4.82 -17.65 -6.41
N VAL A 67 -4.54 -16.41 -6.82
CA VAL A 67 -5.42 -15.58 -7.64
C VAL A 67 -4.68 -14.99 -8.82
N THR A 68 -5.43 -14.59 -9.83
CA THR A 68 -4.94 -13.81 -10.95
C THR A 68 -5.87 -12.63 -11.19
N CYS A 69 -5.32 -11.52 -11.65
CA CYS A 69 -6.12 -10.40 -12.15
C CYS A 69 -5.33 -9.62 -13.20
N GLU A 70 -6.06 -8.81 -13.96
CA GLU A 70 -5.47 -7.80 -14.84
C GLU A 70 -4.97 -6.64 -13.97
N LEU A 71 -3.73 -6.20 -14.21
CA LEU A 71 -3.18 -5.08 -13.48
C LEU A 71 -3.99 -3.80 -13.74
N ASP A 72 -4.49 -3.63 -14.97
CA ASP A 72 -5.28 -2.46 -15.37
C ASP A 72 -6.70 -2.44 -14.75
N ALA A 73 -7.12 -3.57 -14.16
CA ALA A 73 -8.35 -3.65 -13.37
C ALA A 73 -8.15 -3.25 -11.90
N VAL A 74 -6.91 -3.01 -11.47
CA VAL A 74 -6.60 -2.51 -10.12
C VAL A 74 -6.90 -1.02 -10.08
N VAL A 75 -7.83 -0.62 -9.22
CA VAL A 75 -8.10 0.80 -8.97
C VAL A 75 -6.95 1.37 -8.15
N SER A 76 -6.32 2.44 -8.64
CA SER A 76 -5.28 3.17 -7.90
C SER A 76 -5.88 3.88 -6.68
N SER A 77 -5.12 4.02 -5.60
CA SER A 77 -5.52 4.79 -4.42
C SER A 77 -5.97 6.21 -4.77
N ASP A 78 -5.41 6.79 -5.83
CA ASP A 78 -5.74 8.15 -6.29
C ASP A 78 -7.10 8.25 -6.98
N ASP A 79 -7.58 7.13 -7.53
CA ASP A 79 -8.88 7.01 -8.20
C ASP A 79 -9.97 6.48 -7.25
N MET A 80 -9.60 6.00 -6.06
CA MET A 80 -10.54 5.58 -5.03
C MET A 80 -11.23 6.79 -4.41
N PHE A 81 -12.49 6.62 -3.99
CA PHE A 81 -13.13 7.66 -3.18
C PHE A 81 -12.50 7.71 -1.78
N ARG A 82 -11.95 8.88 -1.43
CA ARG A 82 -11.26 9.15 -0.17
C ARG A 82 -12.06 10.16 0.66
N PRO A 83 -12.94 9.71 1.56
CA PRO A 83 -13.69 10.63 2.40
C PRO A 83 -12.77 11.36 3.38
N ARG A 84 -13.05 12.64 3.62
CA ARG A 84 -12.40 13.50 4.63
C ARG A 84 -13.28 13.70 5.87
N ALA A 85 -14.56 13.39 5.75
CA ALA A 85 -15.50 13.29 6.86
C ALA A 85 -16.48 12.17 6.57
N PHE A 86 -17.16 11.69 7.61
CA PHE A 86 -18.15 10.64 7.46
C PHE A 86 -19.25 10.74 8.51
N ARG A 87 -20.33 10.01 8.27
CA ARG A 87 -21.38 9.71 9.24
C ARG A 87 -21.95 8.32 8.97
N PHE A 88 -22.51 7.71 10.00
CA PHE A 88 -23.31 6.50 9.85
C PHE A 88 -24.78 6.87 9.75
N ASP A 89 -25.50 6.32 8.78
CA ASP A 89 -26.90 6.65 8.53
C ASP A 89 -27.68 5.46 7.97
N ALA A 90 -28.72 5.00 8.68
CA ALA A 90 -29.69 4.01 8.20
C ALA A 90 -29.13 2.77 7.47
N GLY A 91 -27.94 2.29 7.86
CA GLY A 91 -27.28 1.14 7.22
C GLY A 91 -26.20 1.50 6.18
N ASP A 92 -26.01 2.79 5.93
CA ASP A 92 -24.94 3.33 5.09
C ASP A 92 -23.78 3.86 5.95
N PHE A 93 -22.59 3.77 5.37
CA PHE A 93 -21.48 4.65 5.69
C PHE A 93 -21.45 5.78 4.66
N VAL A 94 -21.75 6.99 5.10
CA VAL A 94 -21.79 8.16 4.23
C VAL A 94 -20.45 8.89 4.34
N GLY A 95 -19.75 9.01 3.22
CA GLY A 95 -18.45 9.67 3.14
C GLY A 95 -18.55 10.99 2.39
N ILE A 96 -17.84 12.01 2.87
CA ILE A 96 -17.79 13.34 2.27
C ILE A 96 -16.34 13.64 1.91
N GLY A 97 -16.06 13.87 0.63
CA GLY A 97 -14.72 14.14 0.11
C GLY A 97 -14.79 15.08 -1.08
N HIS A 98 -13.89 16.08 -1.13
CA HIS A 98 -13.79 17.02 -2.26
C HIS A 98 -15.11 17.71 -2.66
N GLY A 99 -15.98 18.00 -1.70
CA GLY A 99 -17.29 18.62 -1.94
C GLY A 99 -18.39 17.66 -2.40
N GLU A 100 -18.08 16.39 -2.54
CA GLU A 100 -19.03 15.33 -2.91
C GLU A 100 -19.40 14.48 -1.69
N GLU A 101 -20.70 14.19 -1.55
CA GLU A 101 -21.21 13.20 -0.61
C GLU A 101 -21.52 11.91 -1.38
N ARG A 102 -20.93 10.79 -0.94
CA ARG A 102 -21.25 9.45 -1.46
C ARG A 102 -21.77 8.57 -0.35
N ARG A 103 -22.67 7.65 -0.70
CA ARG A 103 -23.18 6.63 0.21
C ARG A 103 -22.55 5.28 -0.13
N LEU A 104 -22.11 4.58 0.92
CA LEU A 104 -21.69 3.19 0.87
C LEU A 104 -22.69 2.36 1.66
N PRO A 105 -23.61 1.64 0.99
CA PRO A 105 -24.44 0.65 1.65
C PRO A 105 -23.54 -0.39 2.31
N LEU A 106 -23.65 -0.53 3.64
CA LEU A 106 -22.78 -1.46 4.38
C LEU A 106 -23.07 -2.92 4.01
N ALA A 107 -24.27 -3.21 3.50
CA ALA A 107 -24.63 -4.52 2.96
C ALA A 107 -23.82 -4.91 1.72
N ASP A 108 -23.30 -3.95 0.94
CA ASP A 108 -22.53 -4.21 -0.28
C ASP A 108 -21.04 -4.50 0.02
N VAL A 109 -20.61 -4.23 1.26
CA VAL A 109 -19.21 -4.40 1.67
C VAL A 109 -18.94 -5.88 1.88
N PHE A 110 -17.98 -6.42 1.14
CA PHE A 110 -17.58 -7.83 1.28
C PHE A 110 -16.18 -8.00 1.88
N ALA A 111 -15.33 -6.97 1.85
CA ALA A 111 -14.01 -7.02 2.47
C ALA A 111 -13.53 -5.66 3.01
N LEU A 112 -12.90 -5.72 4.18
CA LEU A 112 -12.23 -4.64 4.87
C LEU A 112 -10.75 -5.01 5.02
N ILE A 113 -9.87 -4.35 4.26
CA ILE A 113 -8.45 -4.72 4.19
C ILE A 113 -7.59 -3.59 4.75
N ARG A 114 -6.88 -3.86 5.83
CA ARG A 114 -6.05 -2.87 6.53
C ARG A 114 -4.60 -2.94 6.05
N ALA A 115 -4.01 -1.78 5.77
CA ALA A 115 -2.63 -1.65 5.33
C ALA A 115 -1.95 -0.40 5.91
N ASN A 116 -0.66 -0.21 5.58
CA ASN A 116 0.05 1.03 5.87
C ASN A 116 0.70 1.58 4.60
N HIS A 117 0.28 2.76 4.15
CA HIS A 117 0.96 3.49 3.09
C HIS A 117 2.22 4.13 3.65
N VAL A 118 3.32 4.03 2.91
CA VAL A 118 4.60 4.66 3.25
C VAL A 118 4.96 5.65 2.16
N THR A 119 5.08 6.91 2.54
CA THR A 119 5.62 7.97 1.69
C THR A 119 6.98 8.36 2.23
N ARG A 120 7.98 8.39 1.35
CA ARG A 120 9.34 8.81 1.71
C ARG A 120 9.74 9.97 0.81
N THR A 121 10.07 11.09 1.43
CA THR A 121 10.58 12.29 0.77
C THR A 121 12.02 12.51 1.18
N GLU A 122 12.86 12.82 0.21
CA GLU A 122 14.28 13.08 0.38
C GLU A 122 14.60 14.43 -0.26
N ASP A 123 15.01 15.38 0.58
CA ASP A 123 15.46 16.71 0.19
C ASP A 123 16.98 16.82 0.35
N THR A 124 17.67 17.17 -0.73
CA THR A 124 19.08 17.55 -0.69
C THR A 124 19.18 19.06 -0.48
N VAL A 125 19.42 19.48 0.75
CA VAL A 125 19.64 20.87 1.12
C VAL A 125 21.13 21.18 0.98
N VAL A 126 21.48 21.94 -0.06
CA VAL A 126 22.84 22.43 -0.28
C VAL A 126 23.02 23.72 0.52
N ASP A 127 23.61 23.61 1.71
CA ASP A 127 23.91 24.76 2.57
C ASP A 127 25.29 25.33 2.18
N ARG A 128 25.29 26.49 1.51
CA ARG A 128 26.53 27.17 1.06
C ARG A 128 26.99 28.16 2.11
N GLN A 129 27.80 27.71 3.06
CA GLN A 129 28.43 28.62 4.04
C GLN A 129 29.72 29.24 3.46
N ARG A 130 29.75 30.57 3.34
CA ARG A 130 30.99 31.33 3.09
C ARG A 130 31.67 31.59 4.43
N ARG A 131 32.84 30.98 4.67
CA ARG A 131 33.70 31.32 5.81
C ARG A 131 34.82 32.22 5.32
N ILE A 132 34.95 33.39 5.94
CA ILE A 132 36.07 34.30 5.72
C ILE A 132 37.25 33.73 6.53
N SER A 133 38.35 33.36 5.87
CA SER A 133 39.55 32.89 6.56
C SER A 133 40.33 34.09 7.10
N LEU A 134 39.97 34.55 8.30
CA LEU A 134 40.63 35.69 8.98
C LEU A 134 42.12 35.44 9.27
N GLY A 135 42.60 34.19 9.24
CA GLY A 135 44.00 33.84 9.52
C GLY A 135 45.00 33.90 8.35
N ARG A 136 44.57 34.09 7.09
CA ARG A 136 45.47 34.13 5.91
C ARG A 136 45.61 35.51 5.25
N GLY A 137 44.88 36.51 5.71
CA GLY A 137 44.93 37.87 5.16
C GLY A 137 46.23 38.63 5.46
N ALA A 138 46.95 38.27 6.54
CA ALA A 138 48.18 38.96 6.94
C ALA A 138 49.43 38.52 6.15
N LEU A 139 49.40 37.38 5.44
CA LEU A 139 50.56 36.83 4.73
C LEU A 139 50.51 37.00 3.20
N THR A 140 49.45 37.57 2.64
CA THR A 140 49.20 37.59 1.18
C THR A 140 48.97 38.98 0.58
N GLY A 141 49.29 40.06 1.30
CA GLY A 141 49.26 41.41 0.73
C GLY A 141 47.87 41.93 0.35
N GLY A 142 46.83 41.62 1.15
CA GLY A 142 45.52 42.29 1.05
C GLY A 142 44.43 41.58 0.25
N LEU A 143 44.62 40.34 -0.22
CA LEU A 143 43.57 39.58 -0.90
C LEU A 143 42.76 38.70 0.08
N LEU A 144 41.50 39.08 0.30
CA LEU A 144 40.52 38.31 1.07
C LEU A 144 40.18 36.98 0.37
N MET A 145 40.90 35.90 0.68
CA MET A 145 40.47 34.57 0.25
C MET A 145 39.21 34.16 1.01
N THR A 146 38.10 34.02 0.28
CA THR A 146 36.85 33.49 0.83
C THR A 146 36.84 31.97 0.62
N LYS A 147 36.77 31.18 1.70
CA LYS A 147 36.57 29.72 1.58
C LYS A 147 35.07 29.45 1.52
N THR A 148 34.58 29.05 0.35
CA THR A 148 33.22 28.50 0.22
C THR A 148 33.26 27.07 0.73
N THR A 149 32.53 26.75 1.80
CA THR A 149 32.30 25.38 2.24
C THR A 149 30.89 25.00 1.81
N THR A 150 30.77 24.15 0.79
CA THR A 150 29.49 23.54 0.41
C THR A 150 29.23 22.39 1.38
N THR A 151 28.24 22.54 2.26
CA THR A 151 27.77 21.44 3.10
C THR A 151 26.52 20.89 2.44
N GLU A 152 26.63 19.70 1.84
CA GLU A 152 25.48 18.97 1.34
C GLU A 152 24.82 18.27 2.53
N SER A 153 23.59 18.66 2.86
CA SER A 153 22.81 18.06 3.94
C SER A 153 21.59 17.35 3.35
N ARG A 154 21.46 16.05 3.63
CA ARG A 154 20.38 15.21 3.13
C ARG A 154 19.32 15.09 4.22
N ARG A 155 18.12 15.61 3.97
CA ARG A 155 16.95 15.47 4.85
C ARG A 155 16.06 14.36 4.30
N VAL A 156 15.83 13.32 5.09
CA VAL A 156 14.93 12.22 4.74
C VAL A 156 13.75 12.24 5.69
N THR A 157 12.54 12.41 5.15
CA THR A 157 11.28 12.29 5.88
C THR A 157 10.58 11.01 5.43
N SER A 158 10.13 10.21 6.38
CA SER A 158 9.32 9.03 6.10
C SER A 158 8.02 9.14 6.89
N GLU A 159 6.91 9.13 6.17
CA GLU A 159 5.57 9.15 6.74
C GLU A 159 4.91 7.79 6.52
N ARG A 160 4.28 7.29 7.58
CA ARG A 160 3.53 6.03 7.55
C ARG A 160 2.09 6.32 7.94
N GLU A 161 1.17 6.06 7.03
CA GLU A 161 -0.25 6.25 7.25
C GLU A 161 -0.97 4.90 7.31
N SER A 162 -1.77 4.68 8.35
CA SER A 162 -2.71 3.56 8.36
C SER A 162 -3.91 3.85 7.47
N VAL A 163 -4.25 2.87 6.64
CA VAL A 163 -5.38 2.95 5.70
C VAL A 163 -6.24 1.70 5.80
N LEU A 164 -7.52 1.85 5.43
CA LEU A 164 -8.47 0.76 5.31
C LEU A 164 -9.10 0.83 3.91
N TYR A 165 -8.86 -0.21 3.11
CA TYR A 165 -9.58 -0.43 1.86
C TYR A 165 -10.93 -1.05 2.18
N VAL A 166 -11.98 -0.49 1.61
CA VAL A 166 -13.36 -0.96 1.78
C VAL A 166 -13.87 -1.41 0.42
N PHE A 167 -13.84 -2.73 0.19
CA PHE A 167 -14.25 -3.35 -1.05
C PHE A 167 -15.74 -3.67 -1.05
N ARG A 168 -16.38 -3.37 -2.18
CA ARG A 168 -17.80 -3.56 -2.45
C ARG A 168 -18.01 -4.28 -3.77
N SER A 169 -19.11 -5.00 -3.91
CA SER A 169 -19.32 -5.92 -5.03
C SER A 169 -19.33 -5.24 -6.41
N ASP A 170 -19.98 -4.07 -6.51
CA ASP A 170 -20.34 -3.49 -7.81
C ASP A 170 -19.74 -2.08 -8.07
N ALA A 171 -18.71 -1.68 -7.32
CA ALA A 171 -18.07 -0.38 -7.53
C ALA A 171 -16.61 -0.36 -7.02
N PRO A 172 -15.80 0.63 -7.46
CA PRO A 172 -14.45 0.82 -6.94
C PRO A 172 -14.41 0.88 -5.42
N PRO A 173 -13.35 0.34 -4.79
CA PRO A 173 -13.20 0.39 -3.35
C PRO A 173 -13.08 1.85 -2.86
N TRP A 174 -13.46 2.05 -1.61
CA TRP A 174 -13.14 3.29 -0.90
C TRP A 174 -11.83 3.12 -0.14
N LEU A 175 -11.11 4.22 0.06
CA LEU A 175 -9.88 4.24 0.85
C LEU A 175 -10.03 5.20 2.03
N LEU A 176 -10.15 4.64 3.23
CA LEU A 176 -10.22 5.39 4.47
C LEU A 176 -8.81 5.63 4.98
N ALA A 177 -8.34 6.86 4.87
CA ALA A 177 -6.99 7.27 5.23
C ALA A 177 -6.99 7.92 6.62
N SER A 178 -6.21 7.35 7.56
CA SER A 178 -6.32 7.72 8.98
C SER A 178 -5.99 9.20 9.25
N THR A 179 -5.12 9.82 8.45
CA THR A 179 -4.68 11.22 8.61
C THR A 179 -5.61 12.23 7.95
N GLU A 180 -6.33 11.83 6.89
CA GLU A 180 -7.22 12.71 6.14
C GLU A 180 -8.63 12.79 6.72
N LEU A 181 -9.04 11.78 7.50
CA LEU A 181 -10.36 11.71 8.10
C LEU A 181 -10.53 12.65 9.31
N ARG A 182 -11.67 13.33 9.32
CA ARG A 182 -12.28 13.91 10.52
C ARG A 182 -13.18 12.87 11.17
N TYR A 183 -13.08 12.74 12.48
CA TYR A 183 -13.72 11.67 13.25
C TYR A 183 -14.97 12.11 14.02
N ASP A 184 -15.50 13.29 13.71
CA ASP A 184 -16.73 13.81 14.31
C ASP A 184 -17.92 12.83 14.11
N GLY A 185 -17.89 12.05 13.03
CA GLY A 185 -18.85 10.99 12.74
C GLY A 185 -18.88 9.82 13.73
N LEU A 186 -17.91 9.72 14.66
CA LEU A 186 -17.93 8.76 15.76
C LEU A 186 -18.77 9.24 16.96
N ALA A 187 -19.10 10.53 17.03
CA ALA A 187 -19.82 11.16 18.14
C ALA A 187 -19.23 10.76 19.51
N GLU A 188 -20.05 10.18 20.40
CA GLU A 188 -19.64 9.74 21.75
C GLU A 188 -18.54 8.65 21.74
N GLY A 189 -18.37 7.95 20.62
CA GLY A 189 -17.30 6.98 20.41
C GLY A 189 -15.92 7.59 20.17
N MET A 190 -15.83 8.91 19.95
CA MET A 190 -14.57 9.58 19.67
C MET A 190 -13.57 9.44 20.84
N ARG A 191 -12.30 9.41 20.48
CA ARG A 191 -11.12 9.23 21.33
C ARG A 191 -10.15 10.38 21.10
N ILE A 192 -9.21 10.52 22.02
CA ILE A 192 -8.26 11.64 22.05
C ILE A 192 -7.32 11.58 20.84
N SER A 193 -6.76 10.41 20.55
CA SER A 193 -5.81 10.28 19.44
C SER A 193 -6.50 9.85 18.14
N ARG A 194 -5.98 10.37 17.02
CA ARG A 194 -6.36 9.98 15.67
C ARG A 194 -6.28 8.47 15.44
N MET A 195 -5.21 7.83 15.93
CA MET A 195 -5.04 6.38 15.76
C MET A 195 -6.13 5.60 16.52
N GLN A 196 -6.43 5.98 17.77
CA GLN A 196 -7.54 5.37 18.50
C GLN A 196 -8.89 5.59 17.80
N ASN A 197 -9.11 6.77 17.22
CA ASN A 197 -10.32 7.02 16.42
C ASN A 197 -10.38 6.12 15.18
N PHE A 198 -9.26 5.88 14.52
CA PHE A 198 -9.19 4.99 13.37
C PHE A 198 -9.49 3.53 13.76
N GLU A 199 -8.99 3.05 14.89
CA GLU A 199 -9.36 1.73 15.42
C GLU A 199 -10.85 1.64 15.75
N VAL A 200 -11.42 2.66 16.41
CA VAL A 200 -12.86 2.70 16.72
C VAL A 200 -13.69 2.69 15.44
N LEU A 201 -13.26 3.41 14.40
CA LEU A 201 -13.91 3.39 13.09
C LEU A 201 -13.86 1.99 12.46
N ILE A 202 -12.70 1.32 12.47
CA ILE A 202 -12.55 -0.04 11.96
C ILE A 202 -13.46 -1.00 12.71
N ASP A 203 -13.47 -0.98 14.04
CA ASP A 203 -14.30 -1.85 14.86
C ASP A 203 -15.80 -1.58 14.64
N THR A 204 -16.17 -0.31 14.47
CA THR A 204 -17.56 0.07 14.16
C THR A 204 -17.99 -0.45 12.79
N LEU A 205 -17.13 -0.34 11.77
CA LEU A 205 -17.40 -0.90 10.44
C LEU A 205 -17.54 -2.41 10.51
N ARG A 206 -16.60 -3.11 11.15
CA ARG A 206 -16.65 -4.58 11.34
C ARG A 206 -17.92 -5.03 12.05
N ALA A 207 -18.34 -4.33 13.11
CA ALA A 207 -19.56 -4.64 13.83
C ALA A 207 -20.83 -4.43 12.97
N ARG A 208 -20.82 -3.45 12.07
CA ARG A 208 -21.94 -3.14 11.17
C ARG A 208 -21.93 -3.94 9.86
N THR A 209 -20.81 -4.56 9.51
CA THR A 209 -20.64 -5.45 8.34
C THR A 209 -20.12 -6.82 8.77
N PRO A 210 -20.89 -7.60 9.56
CA PRO A 210 -20.42 -8.89 10.06
C PRO A 210 -20.16 -9.93 8.97
N SER A 211 -20.79 -9.77 7.79
CA SER A 211 -20.56 -10.60 6.60
C SER A 211 -19.31 -10.22 5.82
N ALA A 212 -18.73 -9.03 6.05
CA ALA A 212 -17.52 -8.61 5.37
C ALA A 212 -16.28 -9.25 6.01
N ALA A 213 -15.42 -9.84 5.19
CA ALA A 213 -14.15 -10.36 5.68
C ALA A 213 -13.23 -9.21 6.11
N PHE A 214 -12.67 -9.30 7.32
CA PHE A 214 -11.64 -8.37 7.77
C PHE A 214 -10.26 -9.02 7.65
N ASP A 215 -9.32 -8.34 7.00
CA ASP A 215 -7.95 -8.81 6.81
C ASP A 215 -6.93 -7.70 7.09
N ALA A 216 -5.93 -8.01 7.90
CA ALA A 216 -4.88 -7.06 8.27
C ALA A 216 -3.47 -7.55 7.90
N ARG A 217 -3.34 -8.58 7.05
CA ARG A 217 -2.03 -9.16 6.70
C ARG A 217 -1.09 -8.16 6.03
N LEU A 218 -1.65 -7.18 5.31
CA LEU A 218 -0.88 -6.12 4.65
C LEU A 218 -0.16 -5.19 5.64
N LEU A 219 -0.48 -5.24 6.95
CA LEU A 219 0.30 -4.55 7.97
C LEU A 219 1.73 -5.08 8.09
N ALA A 220 1.95 -6.37 7.80
CA ALA A 220 3.25 -7.03 7.84
C ALA A 220 4.05 -6.89 6.53
N VAL A 221 3.38 -6.53 5.44
CA VAL A 221 3.99 -6.41 4.11
C VAL A 221 4.83 -5.14 4.02
N ARG A 222 6.06 -5.28 3.53
CA ARG A 222 6.92 -4.17 3.13
C ARG A 222 6.83 -4.00 1.62
N ALA A 223 5.82 -3.28 1.17
CA ALA A 223 5.60 -3.07 -0.25
C ALA A 223 6.72 -2.20 -0.85
N SER A 224 7.13 -2.52 -2.08
CA SER A 224 8.10 -1.73 -2.83
C SER A 224 7.57 -0.30 -3.02
N THR A 225 8.46 0.68 -2.93
CA THR A 225 8.12 2.07 -3.24
C THR A 225 8.45 2.40 -4.69
N THR A 226 7.62 3.21 -5.33
CA THR A 226 7.85 3.77 -6.67
C THR A 226 8.09 5.27 -6.56
N VAL A 227 8.84 5.84 -7.49
CA VAL A 227 9.07 7.29 -7.57
C VAL A 227 7.78 7.99 -7.96
N VAL A 228 7.33 8.95 -7.16
CA VAL A 228 6.13 9.77 -7.41
C VAL A 228 6.51 11.19 -7.81
N ALA A 229 7.65 11.71 -7.34
CA ALA A 229 8.22 12.97 -7.81
C ALA A 229 9.75 12.93 -7.74
N ALA A 230 10.42 13.51 -8.73
CA ALA A 230 11.87 13.61 -8.76
C ALA A 230 12.32 14.96 -9.35
N SER A 231 13.29 15.59 -8.69
CA SER A 231 14.04 16.76 -9.14
C SER A 231 15.49 16.62 -8.65
N PRO A 232 16.43 17.47 -9.10
CA PRO A 232 17.84 17.40 -8.69
C PRO A 232 18.06 17.45 -7.16
N THR A 233 17.12 18.03 -6.41
CA THR A 233 17.22 18.21 -4.96
C THR A 233 16.07 17.60 -4.18
N HIS A 234 15.12 16.93 -4.84
CA HIS A 234 13.93 16.37 -4.18
C HIS A 234 13.55 15.03 -4.82
N LEU A 235 13.40 13.98 -4.00
CA LEU A 235 12.92 12.67 -4.43
C LEU A 235 11.79 12.22 -3.49
N ALA A 236 10.60 11.98 -4.03
CA ALA A 236 9.49 11.38 -3.31
C ALA A 236 9.17 9.99 -3.87
N THR A 237 9.01 9.01 -2.98
CA THR A 237 8.59 7.65 -3.31
C THR A 237 7.39 7.24 -2.46
N SER A 238 6.49 6.42 -3.02
CA SER A 238 5.29 5.91 -2.34
C SER A 238 5.15 4.41 -2.51
N SER A 239 4.64 3.74 -1.49
CA SER A 239 4.24 2.32 -1.55
C SER A 239 2.78 2.11 -1.96
N SER A 240 1.99 3.16 -2.18
CA SER A 240 0.54 3.08 -2.41
C SER A 240 0.18 2.17 -3.58
N GLY A 241 0.76 2.39 -4.76
CA GLY A 241 0.45 1.59 -5.94
C GLY A 241 0.77 0.09 -5.76
N ALA A 242 1.87 -0.25 -5.08
CA ALA A 242 2.17 -1.65 -4.77
C ALA A 242 1.16 -2.24 -3.78
N LEU A 243 0.71 -1.48 -2.79
CA LEU A 243 -0.31 -1.91 -1.83
C LEU A 243 -1.69 -2.02 -2.45
N ASP A 244 -2.05 -1.15 -3.39
CA ASP A 244 -3.33 -1.20 -4.09
C ASP A 244 -3.49 -2.54 -4.82
N VAL A 245 -2.44 -2.98 -5.51
CA VAL A 245 -2.41 -4.30 -6.16
C VAL A 245 -2.58 -5.42 -5.14
N LEU A 246 -1.85 -5.37 -4.02
CA LEU A 246 -1.94 -6.43 -3.00
C LEU A 246 -3.30 -6.43 -2.29
N ALA A 247 -3.92 -5.27 -2.07
CA ALA A 247 -5.26 -5.15 -1.51
C ALA A 247 -6.31 -5.76 -2.44
N HIS A 248 -6.24 -5.50 -3.76
CA HIS A 248 -7.12 -6.14 -4.74
C HIS A 248 -6.90 -7.65 -4.81
N VAL A 249 -5.65 -8.11 -4.75
CA VAL A 249 -5.31 -9.54 -4.69
C VAL A 249 -5.98 -10.23 -3.48
N VAL A 250 -5.89 -9.63 -2.29
CA VAL A 250 -6.54 -10.15 -1.09
C VAL A 250 -8.06 -10.09 -1.21
N ALA A 251 -8.62 -9.00 -1.73
CA ALA A 251 -10.06 -8.86 -1.94
C ALA A 251 -10.61 -9.94 -2.88
N ILE A 252 -9.93 -10.23 -3.99
CA ILE A 252 -10.31 -11.29 -4.94
C ILE A 252 -10.31 -12.66 -4.26
N ALA A 253 -9.30 -12.96 -3.45
CA ALA A 253 -9.25 -14.22 -2.70
C ALA A 253 -10.40 -14.34 -1.69
N LEU A 254 -10.67 -13.27 -0.94
CA LEU A 254 -11.77 -13.24 0.03
C LEU A 254 -13.14 -13.37 -0.66
N GLY A 255 -13.35 -12.68 -1.78
CA GLY A 255 -14.60 -12.75 -2.56
C GLY A 255 -14.87 -14.14 -3.15
N ARG A 256 -13.82 -14.91 -3.49
CA ARG A 256 -13.96 -16.31 -3.92
C ARG A 256 -14.38 -17.22 -2.77
N ALA A 257 -13.87 -16.99 -1.55
CA ALA A 257 -14.23 -17.80 -0.39
C ALA A 257 -15.70 -17.62 0.03
N THR A 258 -16.26 -16.43 -0.19
CA THR A 258 -17.68 -16.12 0.03
C THR A 258 -18.60 -16.58 -1.08
N GLN A 259 -18.08 -16.92 -2.27
CA GLN A 259 -18.84 -17.52 -3.38
C GLN A 259 -18.33 -18.94 -3.72
N PRO A 260 -18.65 -19.95 -2.89
CA PRO A 260 -18.14 -21.32 -3.08
C PRO A 260 -18.67 -22.04 -4.34
N TYR A 261 -19.63 -21.47 -5.09
CA TYR A 261 -20.15 -22.06 -6.33
C TYR A 261 -20.50 -20.99 -7.36
N ARG A 262 -19.61 -20.76 -8.33
CA ARG A 262 -19.92 -20.37 -9.71
C ARG A 262 -18.90 -20.97 -10.66
#